data_AF-A0A830B591-F1
#
_entry.id   AF-A0A830B591-F1
#
_cell.length_a   1.000
_cell.length_b   1.000
_cell.length_c   1.000
_cell.angle_alpha   90.00
_cell.angle_beta   90.00
_cell.angle_gamma   90.00
#
_symmetry.space_group_name_H-M   'P 1'
#
loop_
_entity.id
_entity.type
_entity.pdbx_description
1 polymer ?
#
loop_
_entity_poly.entity_id
_entity_poly.type
_entity_poly.pdbx_seq_one_letter_code
_entity_poly.pdbx_strand_id
1 'polypeptide(L)'
;MYEDVQSVPPSVDWRKKSAIGGFKDQGQCGGCWAFSAVAAVEGINQIKTNKLVSLSEQELVDCDIGKNNGCKGGLMDDAFKFIIKKGGITAEKNYPYKAKDGKCDLVKVNSPEVTIYGYEDMPENDEDAL
;
A
#
# COMPACT_ATOMS: atom_id res chain seq x y z
N MET A 1 19.40 2.08 -5.35
CA MET A 1 20.54 1.58 -6.16
C MET A 1 20.07 0.29 -6.77
N TYR A 2 19.69 0.33 -8.06
CA TYR A 2 19.27 -0.84 -8.80
C TYR A 2 20.41 -1.86 -8.79
N GLU A 3 20.23 -2.96 -8.08
CA GLU A 3 21.14 -4.09 -8.23
C GLU A 3 21.02 -4.56 -9.68
N ASP A 4 22.14 -4.72 -10.39
CA ASP A 4 22.17 -5.34 -11.71
C ASP A 4 21.58 -6.75 -11.59
N VAL A 5 20.27 -6.89 -11.79
CA VAL A 5 19.56 -8.17 -11.72
C VAL A 5 19.88 -8.95 -13.00
N GLN A 6 21.07 -9.55 -13.06
CA GLN A 6 21.52 -10.32 -14.21
C GLN A 6 20.71 -11.60 -14.48
N SER A 7 19.75 -11.96 -13.61
CA SER A 7 18.83 -13.07 -13.87
C SER A 7 17.46 -12.85 -13.23
N VAL A 8 16.53 -12.26 -13.99
CA VAL A 8 15.10 -12.25 -13.68
C VAL A 8 14.44 -13.45 -14.36
N PRO A 9 13.51 -14.18 -13.72
CA PRO A 9 12.77 -15.24 -14.39
C PRO A 9 11.92 -14.68 -15.53
N PRO A 10 11.68 -15.45 -16.61
CA PRO A 10 10.90 -15.00 -17.78
C PRO A 10 9.41 -14.76 -17.47
N SER A 11 8.94 -15.18 -16.31
CA SER A 11 7.59 -14.90 -15.83
C SER A 11 7.54 -14.94 -14.31
N VAL A 12 6.83 -14.00 -13.71
CA VAL A 12 6.52 -13.98 -12.27
C VAL A 12 5.02 -13.86 -12.08
N ASP A 13 4.46 -14.68 -11.19
CA ASP A 13 3.07 -14.56 -10.75
C ASP A 13 3.02 -14.58 -9.22
N TRP A 14 2.91 -13.40 -8.61
CA TRP A 14 2.87 -13.23 -7.15
C TRP A 14 1.62 -13.85 -6.51
N ARG A 15 0.54 -14.07 -7.27
CA ARG A 15 -0.67 -14.75 -6.79
C ARG A 15 -0.37 -16.21 -6.45
N LYS A 16 0.50 -16.86 -7.24
CA LYS A 16 0.96 -18.24 -6.99
C LYS A 16 1.93 -18.33 -5.80
N LYS A 17 2.44 -17.20 -5.32
CA LYS A 17 3.36 -17.09 -4.18
C LYS A 17 2.67 -16.57 -2.91
N SER A 18 1.33 -16.52 -2.90
CA SER A 18 0.52 -16.04 -1.77
C SER A 18 0.81 -14.59 -1.37
N ALA A 19 1.39 -13.78 -2.27
CA ALA A 19 1.77 -12.38 -2.02
C ALA A 19 0.73 -11.37 -2.53
N ILE A 20 -0.47 -11.83 -2.84
CA ILE A 20 -1.58 -11.00 -3.29
C ILE A 20 -2.81 -11.32 -2.44
N GLY A 21 -3.41 -10.27 -1.85
CA GLY A 21 -4.67 -10.35 -1.12
C GLY A 21 -5.86 -10.74 -1.99
N GLY A 22 -7.03 -10.86 -1.37
CA GLY A 22 -8.28 -10.96 -2.12
C GLY A 22 -8.54 -9.68 -2.94
N PHE A 23 -9.29 -9.80 -4.03
CA PHE A 23 -9.72 -8.63 -4.78
C PHE A 23 -10.57 -7.70 -3.90
N LYS A 24 -10.25 -6.40 -3.90
CA LYS A 24 -10.98 -5.36 -3.18
C LYS A 24 -11.61 -4.37 -4.16
N ASP A 25 -12.67 -3.68 -3.75
CA ASP A 25 -13.44 -2.73 -4.57
C ASP A 25 -13.37 -1.32 -3.98
N GLN A 26 -12.82 -0.36 -4.73
CA GLN A 26 -12.74 1.05 -4.33
C GLN A 26 -14.08 1.80 -4.46
N GLY A 27 -15.06 1.22 -5.15
CA GLY A 27 -16.35 1.86 -5.44
C GLY A 27 -16.19 3.18 -6.19
N GLN A 28 -16.98 4.18 -5.81
CA GLN A 28 -16.98 5.51 -6.44
C GLN A 28 -15.95 6.48 -5.84
N CYS A 29 -15.12 6.01 -4.92
CA CYS A 29 -14.05 6.79 -4.32
C CYS A 29 -12.83 6.79 -5.26
N GLY A 30 -12.23 7.96 -5.51
CA GLY A 30 -10.92 8.10 -6.18
C GLY A 30 -9.74 7.65 -5.30
N GLY A 31 -9.90 6.54 -4.58
CA GLY A 31 -8.93 5.99 -3.63
C GLY A 31 -7.91 5.02 -4.22
N CYS A 32 -7.82 4.89 -5.55
CA CYS A 32 -6.93 3.92 -6.22
C CYS A 32 -5.48 4.00 -5.75
N TRP A 33 -5.00 5.21 -5.42
CA TRP A 33 -3.68 5.46 -4.86
C TRP A 33 -3.46 4.72 -3.54
N ALA A 34 -4.48 4.68 -2.67
CA ALA A 34 -4.43 3.98 -1.39
C ALA A 34 -4.41 2.46 -1.59
N PHE A 35 -5.24 1.95 -2.51
CA PHE A 35 -5.29 0.52 -2.86
C PHE A 35 -3.97 0.05 -3.46
N SER A 36 -3.38 0.83 -4.37
CA SER A 36 -2.10 0.53 -5.00
C SER A 36 -0.97 0.47 -3.97
N ALA A 37 -0.89 1.49 -3.09
CA ALA A 37 0.10 1.52 -2.02
C ALA A 37 -0.09 0.34 -1.04
N VAL A 38 -1.33 0.08 -0.60
CA VAL A 38 -1.63 -1.04 0.29
C VAL A 38 -1.23 -2.37 -0.33
N ALA A 39 -1.60 -2.65 -1.58
CA ALA A 39 -1.25 -3.90 -2.26
C ALA A 39 0.28 -4.12 -2.33
N ALA A 40 1.05 -3.06 -2.59
CA ALA A 40 2.51 -3.13 -2.58
C ALA A 40 3.06 -3.46 -1.17
N VAL A 41 2.53 -2.83 -0.12
CA VAL A 41 2.94 -3.09 1.28
C VAL A 41 2.54 -4.49 1.74
N GLU A 42 1.33 -4.96 1.41
CA GLU A 42 0.87 -6.33 1.68
C GLU A 42 1.81 -7.35 1.00
N GLY A 43 2.15 -7.11 -0.27
CA GLY A 43 3.02 -7.97 -1.06
C GLY A 43 4.43 -8.08 -0.48
N ILE A 44 5.09 -6.96 -0.19
CA ILE A 44 6.44 -6.99 0.40
C ILE A 44 6.44 -7.60 1.80
N ASN A 45 5.38 -7.37 2.59
CA ASN A 45 5.24 -8.00 3.90
C ASN A 45 5.14 -9.52 3.78
N GLN A 46 4.34 -10.05 2.85
CA GLN A 46 4.32 -11.49 2.57
C GLN A 46 5.71 -11.99 2.15
N ILE A 47 6.38 -11.30 1.22
CA ILE A 47 7.69 -11.73 0.71
C ILE A 47 8.74 -11.80 1.84
N LYS A 48 8.72 -10.84 2.77
CA LYS A 48 9.71 -10.75 3.85
C LYS A 48 9.38 -11.63 5.05
N THR A 49 8.10 -11.82 5.37
CA THR A 49 7.66 -12.44 6.63
C THR A 49 6.90 -13.76 6.45
N ASN A 50 6.54 -14.12 5.22
CA ASN A 50 5.59 -15.18 4.86
C ASN A 50 4.20 -15.01 5.49
N LYS A 51 3.81 -13.78 5.85
CA LYS A 51 2.48 -13.46 6.39
C LYS A 51 1.76 -12.43 5.51
N LEU A 52 0.61 -12.82 4.99
CA LEU A 52 -0.24 -11.96 4.20
C LEU A 52 -1.25 -11.34 5.14
N VAL A 53 -1.13 -10.04 5.36
CA VAL A 53 -2.01 -9.27 6.24
C VAL A 53 -2.82 -8.36 5.34
N SER A 54 -4.15 -8.39 5.46
CA SER A 54 -4.99 -7.41 4.77
C SER A 54 -4.93 -6.08 5.50
N LEU A 55 -4.38 -5.05 4.84
CA LEU A 55 -4.14 -3.71 5.39
C LEU A 55 -5.26 -2.74 4.98
N SER A 56 -5.39 -1.66 5.74
CA SER A 56 -6.50 -0.71 5.62
C SER A 56 -6.22 0.39 4.59
N GLU A 57 -6.94 0.36 3.47
CA GLU A 57 -6.97 1.50 2.55
C GLU A 57 -7.66 2.73 3.17
N GLN A 58 -8.65 2.51 4.03
CA GLN A 58 -9.41 3.61 4.65
C GLN A 58 -8.55 4.45 5.59
N GLU A 59 -7.58 3.84 6.28
CA GLU A 59 -6.63 4.57 7.08
C GLU A 59 -5.88 5.62 6.23
N LEU A 60 -5.43 5.24 5.03
CA LEU A 60 -4.77 6.17 4.11
C LEU A 60 -5.75 7.25 3.64
N VAL A 61 -6.95 6.86 3.19
CA VAL A 61 -7.98 7.79 2.73
C VAL A 61 -8.34 8.84 3.79
N ASP A 62 -8.43 8.45 5.06
CA ASP A 62 -8.87 9.33 6.15
C ASP A 62 -7.73 10.13 6.81
N CYS A 63 -6.50 9.59 6.82
CA CYS A 63 -5.41 10.13 7.64
C CYS A 63 -4.24 10.71 6.85
N ASP A 64 -4.00 10.26 5.61
CA ASP A 64 -2.96 10.83 4.75
C ASP A 64 -3.52 12.06 4.01
N ILE A 65 -3.68 13.15 4.76
CA ILE A 65 -4.29 14.38 4.29
C ILE A 65 -3.22 15.46 4.10
N GLY A 66 -3.27 16.16 2.97
CA GLY A 66 -2.48 17.36 2.67
C GLY A 66 -1.87 17.30 1.28
N LYS A 67 -1.06 16.27 1.02
CA LYS A 67 -0.61 15.94 -0.34
C LYS A 67 -1.60 15.03 -1.06
N ASN A 68 -2.07 14.01 -0.35
CA ASN A 68 -3.19 13.19 -0.75
C ASN A 68 -4.52 13.80 -0.27
N ASN A 69 -5.59 13.51 -0.99
CA ASN A 69 -6.90 14.17 -0.83
C ASN A 69 -8.04 13.15 -0.75
N GLY A 70 -7.82 12.04 -0.04
CA GLY A 70 -8.83 11.00 0.17
C GLY A 70 -9.42 10.50 -1.15
N CYS A 71 -10.74 10.54 -1.29
CA CYS A 71 -11.46 10.12 -2.48
C CYS A 71 -11.34 11.06 -3.68
N LYS A 72 -10.66 12.21 -3.56
CA LYS A 72 -10.37 13.09 -4.70
C LYS A 72 -9.07 12.73 -5.42
N GLY A 73 -8.35 11.73 -4.94
CA GLY A 73 -7.10 11.27 -5.53
C GLY A 73 -5.89 11.54 -4.65
N GLY A 74 -4.77 11.00 -5.12
CA GLY A 74 -3.50 10.99 -4.42
C GLY A 74 -2.44 10.20 -5.20
N LEU A 75 -1.25 10.09 -4.62
CA LEU A 75 -0.10 9.36 -5.13
C LEU A 75 0.42 8.36 -4.09
N MET A 76 0.89 7.22 -4.59
CA MET A 76 1.38 6.10 -3.79
C MET A 76 2.61 6.49 -2.95
N ASP A 77 3.52 7.29 -3.52
CA ASP A 77 4.75 7.69 -2.83
C ASP A 77 4.47 8.49 -1.58
N ASP A 78 3.46 9.35 -1.61
CA ASP A 78 3.06 10.12 -0.43
C ASP A 78 2.37 9.22 0.61
N ALA A 79 1.64 8.19 0.17
CA ALA A 79 1.12 7.16 1.06
C ALA A 79 2.25 6.36 1.73
N PHE A 80 3.28 5.94 0.98
CA PHE A 80 4.45 5.27 1.56
C PHE A 80 5.17 6.17 2.56
N LYS A 81 5.41 7.45 2.22
CA LYS A 81 5.98 8.44 3.16
C LYS A 81 5.13 8.55 4.42
N PHE A 82 3.81 8.59 4.30
CA PHE A 82 2.89 8.65 5.43
C PHE A 82 3.04 7.42 6.33
N ILE A 83 3.00 6.21 5.76
CA ILE A 83 3.16 4.95 6.50
C ILE A 83 4.50 4.94 7.27
N ILE A 84 5.59 5.34 6.61
CA ILE A 84 6.93 5.44 7.24
C ILE A 84 6.90 6.42 8.42
N LYS A 85 6.44 7.65 8.18
CA LYS A 85 6.45 8.73 9.17
C LYS A 85 5.58 8.41 10.38
N LYS A 86 4.45 7.75 10.16
CA LYS A 86 3.51 7.33 11.20
C LYS A 86 4.02 6.15 12.01
N GLY A 87 4.90 5.32 11.45
CA GLY A 87 5.39 4.10 12.08
C GLY A 87 4.54 2.87 11.76
N GLY A 88 3.88 2.84 10.61
CA GLY A 88 3.14 1.69 10.09
C GLY A 88 1.71 1.98 9.70
N ILE A 89 1.02 0.92 9.30
CA ILE A 89 -0.37 0.90 8.83
C ILE A 89 -1.14 -0.23 9.52
N THR A 90 -2.39 0.01 9.87
CA THR A 90 -3.25 -1.00 10.52
C THR A 90 -3.89 -1.96 9.52
N ALA A 91 -4.47 -3.03 10.06
CA ALA A 91 -5.19 -4.03 9.29
C ALA A 91 -6.62 -3.58 8.92
N GLU A 92 -7.11 -4.05 7.78
CA GLU A 92 -8.47 -3.81 7.28
C GLU A 92 -9.55 -4.18 8.32
N LYS A 93 -9.34 -5.29 9.06
CA LYS A 93 -10.23 -5.73 10.16
C LYS A 93 -10.44 -4.65 11.24
N ASN A 94 -9.44 -3.81 11.47
CA ASN A 94 -9.46 -2.79 12.53
C ASN A 94 -9.99 -1.46 12.00
N TYR A 95 -9.64 -1.12 10.76
CA TYR A 95 -10.10 0.10 10.09
C TYR A 95 -10.73 -0.25 8.72
N PRO A 96 -11.99 -0.71 8.69
CA PRO A 96 -12.62 -1.20 7.46
C PRO A 96 -12.89 -0.10 6.44
N TYR A 97 -12.83 -0.47 5.16
CA TYR A 97 -13.13 0.37 4.02
C TYR A 97 -14.60 0.80 3.92
N LYS A 98 -14.80 2.07 3.57
CA LYS A 98 -16.12 2.74 3.52
C LYS A 98 -16.39 3.45 2.20
N ALA A 99 -15.45 3.44 1.25
CA ALA A 99 -15.57 4.07 -0.06
C ALA A 99 -15.96 5.57 -0.02
N LYS A 100 -15.54 6.29 1.01
CA LYS A 100 -15.79 7.74 1.17
C LYS A 100 -14.77 8.34 2.12
N ASP A 101 -14.64 9.66 2.07
CA ASP A 101 -13.85 10.42 3.03
C ASP A 101 -14.45 10.30 4.45
N GLY A 102 -13.58 10.08 5.42
CA GLY A 102 -13.88 10.09 6.84
C GLY A 102 -12.97 11.05 7.59
N LYS A 103 -13.11 11.05 8.92
CA LYS A 103 -12.12 11.68 9.81
C LYS A 103 -11.14 10.60 10.26
N CYS A 104 -9.86 10.93 10.29
CA CYS A 104 -8.84 10.04 10.82
C CYS A 104 -9.17 9.59 12.25
N ASP A 105 -9.39 8.28 12.44
CA ASP A 105 -9.65 7.67 13.74
C ASP A 105 -8.33 7.34 14.45
N LEU A 106 -7.90 8.25 15.34
CA LEU A 106 -6.63 8.14 16.09
C LEU A 106 -6.55 6.91 17.00
N VAL A 107 -7.69 6.34 17.42
CA VAL A 107 -7.70 5.14 18.26
C VAL A 107 -7.38 3.93 17.41
N LYS A 108 -8.04 3.80 16.26
CA LYS A 108 -7.82 2.68 15.34
C LYS A 108 -6.42 2.69 14.76
N VAL A 109 -5.88 3.87 14.47
CA VAL A 109 -4.55 3.92 13.86
C VAL A 109 -3.39 3.68 14.81
N ASN A 110 -3.63 3.62 16.12
CA ASN A 110 -2.60 3.36 17.13
C ASN A 110 -2.29 1.86 17.32
N SER A 111 -2.66 1.03 16.34
CA SER A 111 -2.34 -0.40 16.28
C SER A 111 -1.81 -0.78 14.90
N PRO A 112 -0.63 -0.28 14.50
CA PRO A 112 0.00 -0.66 13.23
C PRO A 112 0.35 -2.15 13.24
N GLU A 113 0.10 -2.82 12.12
CA GLU A 113 0.37 -4.26 11.93
C GLU A 113 1.56 -4.49 10.99
N VAL A 114 1.81 -3.57 10.05
CA VAL A 114 2.93 -3.62 9.11
C VAL A 114 3.64 -2.28 9.03
N THR A 115 4.96 -2.32 8.95
CA THR A 115 5.83 -1.15 8.74
C THR A 115 6.68 -1.33 7.49
N ILE A 116 7.05 -0.22 6.87
CA ILE A 116 8.02 -0.16 5.77
C ILE A 116 9.08 0.89 6.12
N TYR A 117 10.27 0.75 5.53
CA TYR A 117 11.41 1.61 5.86
C TYR A 117 11.76 2.62 4.76
N GLY A 118 11.22 2.45 3.56
CA GLY A 118 11.51 3.27 2.39
C GLY A 118 10.65 2.88 1.19
N TYR A 119 10.78 3.67 0.14
CA TYR A 119 10.25 3.41 -1.20
C TYR A 119 11.23 4.02 -2.22
N GLU A 120 11.18 3.57 -3.46
CA GLU A 120 12.02 4.06 -4.56
C GLU A 120 11.17 4.08 -5.84
N ASP A 121 11.35 5.13 -6.65
CA ASP A 121 10.62 5.30 -7.90
C ASP A 121 11.40 4.61 -9.03
N MET A 122 10.72 3.76 -9.79
CA MET A 122 11.29 3.12 -10.97
C MET A 122 11.66 4.18 -12.03
N PRO A 123 12.70 3.97 -12.86
CA PRO A 123 13.06 4.89 -13.92
C PRO A 123 11.89 5.13 -14.86
N GLU A 124 11.69 6.40 -15.25
CA GLU A 124 10.58 6.75 -16.13
C GLU A 124 10.73 6.12 -17.51
N ASN A 125 9.66 5.50 -17.99
CA ASN A 125 9.57 4.88 -19.32
C ASN A 125 10.58 3.74 -19.57
N ASP A 126 10.91 2.98 -18.52
CA ASP A 126 11.81 1.82 -18.60
C ASP A 126 11.05 0.54 -18.19
N GLU A 127 10.58 -0.22 -19.18
CA GLU A 127 9.89 -1.51 -18.94
C GLU A 127 10.86 -2.63 -18.53
N ASP A 128 12.15 -2.53 -18.84
CA ASP A 128 13.14 -3.52 -18.40
C ASP A 128 13.44 -3.38 -16.91
N ALA A 129 13.27 -2.18 -16.36
CA ALA A 129 13.38 -1.92 -14.93
C ALA A 129 12.13 -2.39 -14.14
N LEU A 130 10.93 -2.34 -14.73
CA LEU A 130 9.62 -2.59 -14.06
C LEU A 130 9.32 -4.08 -13.81
#